data_AF-A0A7X7XB81-F1
#
_entry.id   AF-A0A7X7XB81-F1
#
_cell.length_a   1.000
_cell.length_b   1.000
_cell.length_c   1.000
_cell.angle_alpha   90.00
_cell.angle_beta   90.00
_cell.angle_gamma   90.00
#
_symmetry.space_group_name_H-M   'P 1'
#
loop_
_entity.id
_entity.type
_entity.pdbx_description
1 polymer ?
#
loop_
_entity_poly.entity_id
_entity_poly.type
_entity_poly.pdbx_seq_one_letter_code
_entity_poly.pdbx_strand_id
1 'polypeptide(L)'
;MKKLFFLMITIVLSVFIAIITFGAGELCADEFEDLAIKRITTMYLEGQEFGDLVLGARARFDFLYVDDLLVKASIASGKTPDWLKWHLGHFGSPQARGKELFVLRYETYKPFDFDPFKIAVNGMYLSEKEVLTKLTRIPTGSLPSGAVGDLAFVVPRSSDGVYNIIYEGNEIRIDLDKFRN
;
A
#
# COMPACT_ATOMS: atom_id res chain seq x y z
N MET A 1 9.82 -62.14 -18.12
CA MET A 1 9.26 -60.89 -18.68
C MET A 1 8.33 -60.13 -17.72
N LYS A 2 7.44 -60.80 -16.94
CA LYS A 2 6.51 -60.11 -16.01
C LYS A 2 7.17 -59.34 -14.84
N LYS A 3 8.32 -59.80 -14.32
CA LYS A 3 9.06 -59.14 -13.22
C LYS A 3 9.78 -57.85 -13.65
N LEU A 4 10.23 -57.77 -14.91
CA LEU A 4 10.89 -56.58 -15.46
C LEU A 4 9.87 -55.46 -15.74
N PHE A 5 8.65 -55.84 -16.13
CA PHE A 5 7.54 -54.91 -16.37
C PHE A 5 7.02 -54.29 -15.06
N PHE A 6 6.97 -55.08 -13.98
CA PHE A 6 6.59 -54.59 -12.65
C PHE A 6 7.62 -53.61 -12.06
N LEU A 7 8.91 -53.81 -12.32
CA LEU A 7 9.97 -52.93 -11.82
C LEU A 7 9.96 -51.55 -12.50
N MET A 8 9.69 -51.50 -13.81
CA MET A 8 9.57 -50.24 -14.57
C MET A 8 8.37 -49.39 -14.13
N ILE A 9 7.23 -50.03 -13.82
CA ILE A 9 6.02 -49.32 -13.36
C ILE A 9 6.27 -48.67 -11.98
N THR A 10 6.99 -49.34 -11.07
CA THR A 10 7.31 -48.78 -9.75
C THR A 10 8.26 -47.58 -9.84
N ILE A 11 9.22 -47.60 -10.77
CA ILE A 11 10.17 -46.49 -10.95
C ILE A 11 9.47 -45.27 -11.55
N VAL A 12 8.58 -45.46 -12.54
CA VAL A 12 7.79 -44.36 -13.13
C VAL A 12 6.81 -43.77 -12.11
N LEU A 13 6.22 -44.60 -11.24
CA LEU A 13 5.33 -44.13 -10.18
C LEU A 13 6.07 -43.34 -9.09
N SER A 14 7.31 -43.72 -8.75
CA SER A 14 8.12 -42.97 -7.77
C SER A 14 8.59 -41.59 -8.29
N VAL A 15 8.81 -41.45 -9.60
CA VAL A 15 9.19 -40.18 -10.22
C VAL A 15 7.99 -39.24 -10.29
N PHE A 16 6.77 -39.76 -10.50
CA PHE A 16 5.57 -38.92 -10.53
C PHE A 16 5.19 -38.36 -9.15
N ILE A 17 5.44 -39.11 -8.07
CA ILE A 17 5.18 -38.64 -6.70
C ILE A 17 6.19 -37.56 -6.27
N ALA A 18 7.45 -37.63 -6.73
CA ALA A 18 8.46 -36.62 -6.41
C ALA A 18 8.19 -35.25 -7.07
N ILE A 19 7.49 -35.23 -8.21
CA ILE A 19 7.12 -33.98 -8.91
C ILE A 19 5.97 -33.26 -8.18
N ILE A 20 5.08 -33.99 -7.50
CA ILE A 20 3.97 -33.39 -6.73
C ILE A 20 4.48 -32.78 -5.40
N THR A 21 5.59 -33.30 -4.84
CA THR A 21 6.19 -32.76 -3.61
C THR A 21 7.08 -31.53 -3.81
N PHE A 22 7.35 -31.12 -5.06
CA PHE A 22 8.07 -29.87 -5.37
C PHE A 22 7.13 -28.70 -5.73
N GLY A 23 5.83 -28.86 -5.49
CA GLY A 23 4.82 -27.79 -5.59
C GLY A 23 4.39 -27.20 -4.25
N ALA A 24 5.03 -27.58 -3.14
CA ALA A 24 4.82 -27.01 -1.80
C ALA A 24 5.80 -25.87 -1.50
N GLY A 25 6.21 -25.13 -2.53
CA GLY A 25 6.54 -23.73 -2.33
C GLY A 25 5.22 -23.00 -2.14
N GLU A 26 4.68 -23.03 -0.92
CA GLU A 26 3.76 -21.97 -0.51
C GLU A 26 4.41 -20.65 -0.93
N LEU A 27 3.78 -20.01 -1.91
CA LEU A 27 3.80 -18.56 -2.06
C LEU A 27 3.20 -18.00 -0.75
N CYS A 28 3.94 -18.10 0.34
CA CYS A 28 3.66 -17.34 1.56
C CYS A 28 4.05 -15.91 1.23
N ALA A 29 3.19 -15.23 0.45
CA ALA A 29 3.07 -13.80 0.58
C ALA A 29 2.94 -13.53 2.08
N ASP A 30 3.80 -12.66 2.59
CA ASP A 30 3.80 -12.32 4.01
C ASP A 30 2.43 -11.73 4.35
N GLU A 31 1.81 -12.17 5.44
CA GLU A 31 0.50 -11.64 5.90
C GLU A 31 0.52 -10.10 5.92
N PHE A 32 1.66 -9.51 6.28
CA PHE A 32 1.86 -8.07 6.21
C PHE A 32 1.76 -7.51 4.78
N GLU A 33 2.40 -8.13 3.79
CA GLU A 33 2.38 -7.68 2.40
C GLU A 33 0.96 -7.74 1.82
N ASP A 34 0.24 -8.83 2.10
CA ASP A 34 -1.15 -9.00 1.68
C ASP A 34 -2.06 -7.93 2.30
N LEU A 35 -1.90 -7.67 3.60
CA LEU A 35 -2.68 -6.63 4.28
C LEU A 35 -2.33 -5.23 3.77
N ALA A 36 -1.07 -4.96 3.48
CA ALA A 36 -0.61 -3.68 2.94
C ALA A 36 -1.18 -3.44 1.54
N ILE A 37 -1.07 -4.41 0.62
CA ILE A 37 -1.62 -4.30 -0.74
C ILE A 37 -3.12 -4.05 -0.69
N LYS A 38 -3.86 -4.77 0.17
CA LYS A 38 -5.31 -4.57 0.32
C LYS A 38 -5.67 -3.16 0.79
N ARG A 39 -4.81 -2.50 1.58
CA ARG A 39 -5.06 -1.17 2.19
C ARG A 39 -4.52 0.00 1.37
N ILE A 40 -3.81 -0.28 0.28
CA ILE A 40 -3.30 0.76 -0.63
C ILE A 40 -4.38 1.09 -1.65
N THR A 41 -4.67 2.37 -1.79
CA THR A 41 -5.44 2.91 -2.91
C THR A 41 -4.56 3.91 -3.67
N THR A 42 -4.43 3.70 -4.98
CA THR A 42 -3.52 4.49 -5.83
C THR A 42 -4.28 5.56 -6.61
N MET A 43 -3.74 6.77 -6.65
CA MET A 43 -4.15 7.87 -7.50
C MET A 43 -3.01 8.19 -8.48
N TYR A 44 -3.32 8.23 -9.77
CA TYR A 44 -2.38 8.69 -10.79
C TYR A 44 -2.74 10.10 -11.24
N LEU A 45 -1.89 11.09 -10.94
CA LEU A 45 -2.15 12.49 -11.27
C LEU A 45 -2.00 12.72 -12.77
N GLU A 46 -3.02 13.32 -13.40
CA GLU A 46 -3.07 13.58 -14.85
C GLU A 46 -3.00 12.30 -15.71
N GLY A 47 -3.12 11.12 -15.10
CA GLY A 47 -3.07 9.85 -15.80
C GLY A 47 -4.35 9.60 -16.59
N GLN A 48 -4.22 9.00 -17.77
CA GLN A 48 -5.34 8.46 -18.53
C GLN A 48 -5.28 6.94 -18.52
N GLU A 49 -6.38 6.29 -18.16
CA GLU A 49 -6.51 4.85 -18.21
C GLU A 49 -6.69 4.38 -19.65
N PHE A 50 -5.94 3.35 -20.03
CA PHE A 50 -6.02 2.67 -21.31
C PHE A 50 -5.93 1.17 -21.09
N GLY A 51 -7.09 0.52 -20.94
CA GLY A 51 -7.15 -0.87 -20.48
C GLY A 51 -6.55 -0.97 -19.08
N ASP A 52 -5.55 -1.84 -18.92
CA ASP A 52 -4.86 -2.06 -17.64
C ASP A 52 -3.63 -1.13 -17.44
N LEU A 53 -3.44 -0.13 -18.32
CA LEU A 53 -2.30 0.78 -18.28
C LEU A 53 -2.75 2.20 -17.94
N VAL A 54 -1.92 2.91 -17.17
CA VAL A 54 -2.07 4.35 -16.95
C VAL A 54 -0.99 5.09 -17.72
N LEU A 55 -1.41 5.92 -18.67
CA LEU A 55 -0.53 6.67 -19.54
C LEU A 55 -0.44 8.13 -19.12
N GLY A 56 0.74 8.71 -19.30
CA GLY A 56 0.95 10.15 -19.17
C GLY A 56 0.94 10.71 -17.74
N ALA A 57 0.75 9.88 -16.72
CA ALA A 57 0.71 10.29 -15.32
C ALA A 57 1.94 11.15 -14.95
N ARG A 58 1.69 12.25 -14.24
CA ARG A 58 2.74 13.15 -13.73
C ARG A 58 3.38 12.61 -12.46
N ALA A 59 2.55 12.02 -11.58
CA ALA A 59 2.98 11.38 -10.36
C ALA A 59 1.98 10.27 -9.98
N ARG A 60 2.42 9.35 -9.13
CA ARG A 60 1.60 8.32 -8.48
C ARG A 60 1.57 8.59 -6.99
N PHE A 61 0.38 8.61 -6.41
CA PHE A 61 0.14 8.71 -4.97
C PHE A 61 -0.50 7.41 -4.48
N ASP A 62 0.18 6.70 -3.59
CA ASP A 62 -0.30 5.50 -2.93
C ASP A 62 -0.73 5.87 -1.50
N PHE A 63 -2.04 5.81 -1.24
CA PHE A 63 -2.61 6.07 0.07
C PHE A 63 -2.81 4.75 0.80
N LEU A 64 -2.01 4.51 1.83
CA LEU A 64 -2.10 3.35 2.71
C LEU A 64 -2.94 3.72 3.94
N TYR A 65 -4.06 3.03 4.12
CA TYR A 65 -4.80 3.07 5.39
C TYR A 65 -4.08 2.24 6.47
N VAL A 66 -3.95 2.80 7.68
CA VAL A 66 -3.27 2.13 8.80
C VAL A 66 -4.27 1.78 9.90
N ASP A 67 -4.47 0.48 10.10
CA ASP A 67 -5.27 -0.10 11.18
C ASP A 67 -4.45 -0.99 12.12
N ASP A 68 -5.10 -1.46 13.19
CA ASP A 68 -4.48 -2.32 14.19
C ASP A 68 -3.98 -3.65 13.61
N LEU A 69 -4.68 -4.21 12.62
CA LEU A 69 -4.29 -5.45 11.95
C LEU A 69 -2.98 -5.27 11.17
N LEU A 70 -2.87 -4.21 10.37
CA LEU A 70 -1.65 -3.91 9.62
C LEU A 70 -0.47 -3.68 10.55
N VAL A 71 -0.65 -2.92 11.64
CA VAL A 71 0.42 -2.65 12.61
C VAL A 71 0.88 -3.93 13.29
N LYS A 72 -0.04 -4.80 13.73
CA LYS A 72 0.31 -6.10 14.32
C LYS A 72 1.05 -7.00 13.34
N ALA A 73 0.56 -7.10 12.11
CA ALA A 73 1.22 -7.87 11.05
C ALA A 73 2.61 -7.33 10.74
N SER A 74 2.79 -6.01 10.72
CA SER A 74 4.08 -5.36 10.49
C SER A 74 5.14 -5.73 11.53
N ILE A 75 4.71 -5.92 12.80
CA ILE A 75 5.57 -6.32 13.92
C ILE A 75 5.88 -7.81 13.83
N ALA A 76 4.88 -8.65 13.52
CA ALA A 76 5.02 -10.10 13.43
C ALA A 76 5.89 -10.54 12.25
N SER A 77 5.70 -9.91 11.08
CA SER A 77 6.45 -10.17 9.85
C SER A 77 7.96 -9.88 10.02
N GLY A 78 8.30 -8.76 10.67
CA GLY A 78 9.67 -8.26 10.72
C GLY A 78 10.23 -7.75 9.37
N LYS A 79 9.47 -7.86 8.26
CA LYS A 79 9.88 -7.44 6.90
C LYS A 79 9.31 -6.09 6.48
N THR A 80 8.70 -5.35 7.42
CA THR A 80 8.17 -4.01 7.15
C THR A 80 9.24 -3.11 6.51
N PRO A 81 8.98 -2.48 5.36
CA PRO A 81 9.93 -1.56 4.74
C PRO A 81 10.28 -0.38 5.65
N ASP A 82 11.52 0.07 5.60
CA ASP A 82 12.02 1.11 6.53
C ASP A 82 11.26 2.43 6.43
N TRP A 83 10.87 2.82 5.22
CA TRP A 83 10.04 4.02 4.99
C TRP A 83 8.72 3.95 5.76
N LEU A 84 8.11 2.76 5.87
CA LEU A 84 6.82 2.58 6.51
C LEU A 84 6.93 2.38 8.03
N LYS A 85 8.00 1.72 8.51
CA LYS A 85 8.25 1.49 9.94
C LYS A 85 8.09 2.77 10.77
N TRP A 86 8.66 3.88 10.29
CA TRP A 86 8.60 5.15 11.01
C TRP A 86 7.17 5.71 11.08
N HIS A 87 6.40 5.61 9.98
CA HIS A 87 5.03 6.10 9.93
C HIS A 87 4.06 5.26 10.76
N LEU A 88 4.24 3.94 10.81
CA LEU A 88 3.42 3.05 11.65
C LEU A 88 3.55 3.41 13.14
N GLY A 89 4.67 4.00 13.57
CA GLY A 89 4.85 4.51 14.92
C GLY A 89 3.91 5.65 15.30
N HIS A 90 3.24 6.30 14.34
CA HIS A 90 2.19 7.27 14.63
C HIS A 90 0.87 6.63 15.06
N PHE A 91 0.68 5.33 14.79
CA PHE A 91 -0.51 4.62 15.23
C PHE A 91 -0.59 4.58 16.76
N GLY A 92 -1.70 5.03 17.33
CA GLY A 92 -1.88 5.15 18.78
C GLY A 92 -1.23 6.38 19.42
N SER A 93 -0.55 7.24 18.64
CA SER A 93 -0.04 8.53 19.15
C SER A 93 -1.19 9.45 19.62
N PRO A 94 -0.94 10.40 20.54
CA PRO A 94 -1.96 11.35 20.98
C PRO A 94 -2.64 12.11 19.83
N GLN A 95 -1.90 12.41 18.76
CA GLN A 95 -2.38 13.10 17.58
C GLN A 95 -3.30 12.24 16.69
N ALA A 96 -3.07 10.91 16.65
CA ALA A 96 -3.85 9.96 15.86
C ALA A 96 -5.04 9.36 16.63
N ARG A 97 -5.09 9.52 17.96
CA ARG A 97 -6.13 8.92 18.79
C ARG A 97 -7.52 9.46 18.41
N GLY A 98 -8.44 8.55 18.08
CA GLY A 98 -9.82 8.89 17.70
C GLY A 98 -9.97 9.42 16.28
N LYS A 99 -8.90 9.35 15.48
CA LYS A 99 -8.86 9.70 14.05
C LYS A 99 -8.48 8.46 13.24
N GLU A 100 -8.61 8.56 11.92
CA GLU A 100 -8.04 7.57 11.01
C GLU A 100 -6.66 8.03 10.52
N LEU A 101 -5.73 7.09 10.44
CA LEU A 101 -4.34 7.31 10.04
C LEU A 101 -4.13 6.82 8.61
N PHE A 102 -3.57 7.69 7.78
CA PHE A 102 -3.15 7.38 6.43
C PHE A 102 -1.67 7.68 6.27
N VAL A 103 -1.01 6.89 5.43
CA VAL A 103 0.34 7.16 4.93
C VAL A 103 0.25 7.35 3.43
N LEU A 104 0.60 8.53 2.96
CA LEU A 104 0.80 8.78 1.53
C LEU A 104 2.24 8.42 1.22
N ARG A 105 2.46 7.60 0.20
CA ARG A 105 3.73 7.52 -0.53
C ARG A 105 3.52 8.09 -1.92
N TYR A 106 4.42 8.92 -2.40
CA TYR A 106 4.35 9.45 -3.75
C TYR A 106 5.62 9.18 -4.53
N GLU A 107 5.48 9.10 -5.86
CA GLU A 107 6.56 9.00 -6.83
C GLU A 107 6.25 9.91 -8.01
N THR A 108 7.21 10.75 -8.39
CA THR A 108 7.08 11.65 -9.55
C THR A 108 7.60 10.98 -10.80
N TYR A 109 6.84 11.05 -11.89
CA TYR A 109 7.27 10.58 -13.21
C TYR A 109 7.74 11.73 -14.11
N LYS A 110 7.20 12.93 -13.87
CA LYS A 110 7.60 14.19 -14.50
C LYS A 110 7.84 15.24 -13.41
N PRO A 111 8.55 16.34 -13.70
CA PRO A 111 8.67 17.46 -12.76
C PRO A 111 7.30 17.90 -12.23
N PHE A 112 7.20 18.01 -10.90
CA PHE A 112 5.93 18.17 -10.21
C PHE A 112 6.13 19.02 -8.96
N ASP A 113 5.23 19.99 -8.74
CA ASP A 113 5.27 20.86 -7.57
C ASP A 113 4.36 20.28 -6.49
N PHE A 114 4.93 19.49 -5.59
CA PHE A 114 4.17 18.78 -4.57
C PHE A 114 3.90 19.66 -3.36
N ASP A 115 2.63 19.99 -3.14
CA ASP A 115 2.14 20.61 -1.92
C ASP A 115 1.16 19.68 -1.18
N PRO A 116 1.50 19.14 0.01
CA PRO A 116 0.62 18.25 0.76
C PRO A 116 -0.67 18.93 1.25
N PHE A 117 -0.71 20.26 1.35
CA PHE A 117 -1.89 21.00 1.81
C PHE A 117 -2.95 21.18 0.72
N LYS A 118 -2.63 20.78 -0.53
CA LYS A 118 -3.64 20.63 -1.59
C LYS A 118 -4.43 19.32 -1.48
N ILE A 119 -4.03 18.39 -0.60
CA ILE A 119 -4.80 17.18 -0.32
C ILE A 119 -6.06 17.59 0.45
N ALA A 120 -7.22 17.29 -0.10
CA ALA A 120 -8.50 17.41 0.57
C ALA A 120 -9.08 16.03 0.87
N VAL A 121 -9.54 15.80 2.10
CA VAL A 121 -10.21 14.57 2.51
C VAL A 121 -11.61 14.91 2.99
N ASN A 122 -12.63 14.34 2.35
CA ASN A 122 -14.04 14.64 2.63
C ASN A 122 -14.34 16.15 2.63
N GLY A 123 -13.71 16.89 1.71
CA GLY A 123 -13.85 18.35 1.57
C GLY A 123 -13.01 19.20 2.53
N MET A 124 -12.25 18.59 3.45
CA MET A 124 -11.34 19.30 4.35
C MET A 124 -9.90 19.22 3.82
N TYR A 125 -9.28 20.38 3.58
CA TYR A 125 -7.85 20.44 3.24
C TYR A 125 -6.98 20.10 4.45
N LEU A 126 -5.91 19.34 4.21
CA LEU A 126 -4.92 19.07 5.24
C LEU A 126 -4.24 20.37 5.67
N SER A 127 -3.93 20.48 6.95
CA SER A 127 -3.06 21.50 7.51
C SER A 127 -1.89 20.87 8.28
N GLU A 128 -1.00 21.69 8.83
CA GLU A 128 0.08 21.23 9.71
C GLU A 128 -0.42 20.41 10.92
N LYS A 129 -1.69 20.57 11.32
CA LYS A 129 -2.28 19.81 12.44
C LYS A 129 -2.60 18.37 12.08
N GLU A 130 -2.91 18.12 10.82
CA GLU A 130 -3.29 16.81 10.30
C GLU A 130 -2.07 16.04 9.80
N VAL A 131 -1.05 16.73 9.28
CA VAL A 131 0.20 16.10 8.85
C VAL A 131 1.09 15.80 10.05
N LEU A 132 1.32 14.51 10.31
CA LEU A 132 2.14 14.05 11.44
C LEU A 132 3.64 14.06 11.13
N THR A 133 3.98 13.95 9.85
CA THR A 133 5.35 14.04 9.39
C THR A 133 5.81 15.49 9.29
N LYS A 134 6.95 15.83 9.90
CA LYS A 134 7.51 17.19 9.78
C LYS A 134 7.81 17.50 8.31
N LEU A 135 7.30 18.62 7.79
CA LEU A 135 7.51 19.02 6.40
C LEU A 135 8.98 19.10 6.00
N THR A 136 9.87 19.48 6.93
CA THR A 136 11.32 19.54 6.69
C THR A 136 11.98 18.18 6.45
N ARG A 137 11.24 17.08 6.68
CA ARG A 137 11.71 15.69 6.45
C ARG A 137 11.12 15.06 5.19
N ILE A 138 10.25 15.77 4.48
CA ILE A 138 9.64 15.28 3.25
C ILE A 138 10.02 16.17 2.07
N PRO A 139 10.35 15.57 0.91
CA PRO A 139 10.46 16.36 -0.31
C PRO A 139 9.11 17.05 -0.60
N THR A 140 9.14 18.36 -0.80
CA THR A 140 7.96 19.20 -1.13
C THR A 140 8.40 20.33 -2.05
N GLY A 141 7.43 21.01 -2.65
CA GLY A 141 7.66 22.02 -3.68
C GLY A 141 8.10 21.38 -5.00
N SER A 142 9.00 22.05 -5.72
CA SER A 142 9.44 21.61 -7.04
C SER A 142 10.29 20.34 -6.98
N LEU A 143 9.69 19.20 -7.30
CA LEU A 143 10.35 17.90 -7.34
C LEU A 143 10.78 17.53 -8.78
N PRO A 144 11.99 16.96 -8.98
CA PRO A 144 12.39 16.38 -10.26
C PRO A 144 11.62 15.09 -10.54
N SER A 145 11.76 14.53 -11.76
CA SER A 145 11.30 13.17 -12.07
C SER A 145 12.09 12.13 -11.24
N GLY A 146 11.41 11.07 -10.81
CA GLY A 146 11.96 10.00 -9.98
C GLY A 146 12.06 10.34 -8.48
N ALA A 147 11.55 11.50 -8.06
CA ALA A 147 11.50 11.85 -6.64
C ALA A 147 10.47 10.98 -5.93
N VAL A 148 10.85 10.43 -4.78
CA VAL A 148 10.01 9.60 -3.93
C VAL A 148 9.98 10.21 -2.53
N GLY A 149 8.81 10.21 -1.92
CA GLY A 149 8.67 10.57 -0.51
C GLY A 149 7.40 10.00 0.09
N ASP A 150 7.28 10.19 1.39
CA ASP A 150 6.20 9.62 2.18
C ASP A 150 5.85 10.54 3.36
N LEU A 151 4.57 10.60 3.71
CA LEU A 151 4.08 11.36 4.86
C LEU A 151 2.88 10.66 5.50
N ALA A 152 2.84 10.71 6.82
CA ALA A 152 1.69 10.30 7.61
C ALA A 152 0.78 11.50 7.88
N PHE A 153 -0.52 11.30 7.76
CA PHE A 153 -1.52 12.29 8.12
C PHE A 153 -2.76 11.64 8.74
N VAL A 154 -3.51 12.41 9.51
CA VAL A 154 -4.71 11.96 10.21
C VAL A 154 -5.93 12.75 9.79
N VAL A 155 -7.07 12.08 9.75
CA VAL A 155 -8.36 12.70 9.41
C VAL A 155 -9.44 12.29 10.41
N PRO A 156 -10.47 13.12 10.61
CA PRO A 156 -11.62 12.74 11.42
C PRO A 156 -12.23 11.41 10.96
N ARG A 157 -12.79 10.66 11.89
CA ARG A 157 -13.55 9.45 11.56
C ARG A 157 -14.79 9.80 10.75
N SER A 158 -14.94 9.19 9.58
CA SER A 158 -16.18 9.25 8.83
C SER A 158 -17.21 8.35 9.47
N SER A 159 -18.47 8.77 9.50
CA SER A 159 -19.57 7.98 10.05
C SER A 159 -19.89 6.73 9.22
N ASP A 160 -19.58 6.76 7.93
CA ASP A 160 -19.82 5.69 6.96
C ASP A 160 -18.55 4.91 6.59
N GLY A 161 -17.39 5.24 7.18
CA GLY A 161 -16.12 4.59 6.84
C GLY A 161 -15.59 4.92 5.43
N VAL A 162 -16.15 5.92 4.75
CA VAL A 162 -15.75 6.31 3.40
C VAL A 162 -14.95 7.62 3.41
N TYR A 163 -13.88 7.64 2.62
CA TYR A 163 -12.98 8.76 2.47
C TYR A 163 -12.79 9.10 1.00
N ASN A 164 -13.24 10.27 0.59
CA ASN A 164 -12.97 10.84 -0.73
C ASN A 164 -11.75 11.73 -0.60
N ILE A 165 -10.66 11.35 -1.27
CA ILE A 165 -9.40 12.09 -1.28
C ILE A 165 -9.25 12.76 -2.63
N ILE A 166 -9.04 14.08 -2.61
CA ILE A 166 -8.89 14.92 -3.79
C ILE A 166 -7.52 15.58 -3.78
N TYR A 167 -6.86 15.59 -4.94
CA TYR A 167 -5.63 16.33 -5.17
C TYR A 167 -5.61 16.91 -6.58
N GLU A 168 -5.54 18.24 -6.68
CA GLU A 168 -5.49 18.97 -7.97
C GLU A 168 -6.52 18.49 -9.00
N GLY A 169 -7.75 18.24 -8.56
CA GLY A 169 -8.86 17.79 -9.40
C GLY A 169 -8.91 16.28 -9.69
N ASN A 170 -7.92 15.50 -9.25
CA ASN A 170 -7.96 14.04 -9.27
C ASN A 170 -8.60 13.56 -7.97
N GLU A 171 -9.44 12.52 -8.04
CA GLU A 171 -10.20 12.00 -6.90
C GLU A 171 -10.07 10.48 -6.80
N ILE A 172 -9.95 9.98 -5.58
CA ILE A 172 -10.11 8.56 -5.25
C ILE A 172 -11.06 8.40 -4.08
N ARG A 173 -11.72 7.24 -4.02
CA ARG A 173 -12.57 6.84 -2.90
C ARG A 173 -11.99 5.63 -2.20
N ILE A 174 -11.73 5.79 -0.90
CA ILE A 174 -11.29 4.73 0.00
C ILE A 174 -12.48 4.32 0.87
N ASP A 175 -12.82 3.04 0.85
CA ASP A 175 -13.92 2.47 1.63
C ASP A 175 -13.32 1.48 2.63
N LEU A 176 -13.30 1.87 3.91
CA LEU A 176 -12.61 1.10 4.95
C LEU A 176 -13.28 -0.26 5.22
N ASP A 177 -14.55 -0.44 4.89
CA ASP A 177 -15.23 -1.72 5.08
C ASP A 177 -14.69 -2.79 4.10
N LYS A 178 -14.04 -2.37 3.00
CA LYS A 178 -13.30 -3.29 2.12
C LYS A 178 -12.03 -3.87 2.77
N PHE A 179 -11.51 -3.23 3.81
CA PHE A 179 -10.27 -3.66 4.48
C PHE A 179 -10.52 -4.48 5.75
N ARG A 180 -11.76 -4.48 6.24
CA ARG A 180 -12.17 -5.10 7.50
C ARG A 180 -12.56 -6.58 7.39
N ASN A 181 -12.50 -7.14 6.18
CA ASN A 181 -12.81 -8.55 5.88
C ASN A 181 -11.55 -9.38 5.62
#